data_AF-A0A210PNM8-F1
#
_entry.id   AF-A0A210PNM8-F1
#
_cell.length_a   1.000
_cell.length_b   1.000
_cell.length_c   1.000
_cell.angle_alpha   90.00
_cell.angle_beta   90.00
_cell.angle_gamma   90.00
#
_symmetry.space_group_name_H-M   'P 1'
#
loop_
_entity.id
_entity.type
_entity.pdbx_description
1 polymer ?
#
loop_
_entity_poly.entity_id
_entity_poly.type
_entity_poly.pdbx_seq_one_letter_code
_entity_poly.pdbx_strand_id
1 'polypeptide(L)'
;MEFSIATTWDARALNHTPVVVTLTRHSSGNDVKIHIDAPFFNSPPNPGGAAGQPFTQLYNYEVVEVLFLNDKGDYLEVGLGPHGQHLVRMLRGEKNAVKEQLALSYTATITGGNIWRGDAVIPGEYFPEKVTKFNAHAIYGSASSRVYESLYPVPRGQYQDADIHRLAHFRSLEFQRLLPQNHESGYKSSKWNSIQ
;
A
#
# COMPACT_ATOMS: atom_id res chain seq x y z
N MET A 1 -2.32 13.48 5.43
CA MET A 1 -3.49 12.64 5.78
C MET A 1 -2.93 11.46 6.55
N GLU A 2 -3.47 11.13 7.70
CA GLU A 2 -2.98 10.07 8.57
C GLU A 2 -4.07 9.00 8.71
N PHE A 3 -3.68 7.73 8.63
CA PHE A 3 -4.56 6.57 8.68
C PHE A 3 -3.99 5.54 9.65
N SER A 4 -4.86 4.91 10.43
CA SER A 4 -4.47 3.87 11.39
C SER A 4 -5.13 2.55 11.02
N ILE A 5 -4.30 1.54 10.76
CA ILE A 5 -4.74 0.15 10.53
C ILE A 5 -4.96 -0.47 11.90
N ALA A 6 -6.18 -0.35 12.41
CA ALA A 6 -6.52 -0.68 13.80
C ALA A 6 -7.38 -1.94 13.96
N THR A 7 -7.56 -2.71 12.88
CA THR A 7 -8.38 -3.93 12.87
C THR A 7 -7.78 -5.02 11.99
N THR A 8 -8.08 -6.28 12.31
CA THR A 8 -7.86 -7.40 11.39
C THR A 8 -8.69 -7.22 10.12
N TRP A 9 -8.35 -7.95 9.06
CA TRP A 9 -9.06 -7.92 7.78
C TRP A 9 -10.58 -8.16 7.88
N ASP A 10 -11.02 -8.87 8.92
CA ASP A 10 -12.43 -9.19 9.22
C ASP A 10 -13.02 -8.40 10.41
N ALA A 11 -12.47 -7.21 10.66
CA ALA A 11 -12.96 -6.21 11.61
C ALA A 11 -12.88 -6.59 13.09
N ARG A 12 -11.89 -7.40 13.49
CA ARG A 12 -11.59 -7.66 14.92
C ARG A 12 -10.59 -6.63 15.43
N ALA A 13 -10.65 -6.34 16.73
CA ALA A 13 -9.69 -5.47 17.39
C ALA A 13 -8.29 -6.11 17.41
N LEU A 14 -7.26 -5.27 17.28
CA LEU A 14 -5.85 -5.68 17.42
C LEU A 14 -5.46 -5.81 18.90
N ASN A 15 -4.38 -6.56 19.15
CA ASN A 15 -3.78 -6.73 20.47
C ASN A 15 -2.38 -6.07 20.58
N HIS A 16 -1.98 -5.27 19.60
CA HIS A 16 -0.75 -4.48 19.56
C HIS A 16 -1.05 -3.08 19.04
N THR A 17 -0.02 -2.22 19.03
CA THR A 17 -0.10 -0.87 18.46
C THR A 17 -0.44 -0.93 16.97
N PRO A 18 -1.44 -0.18 16.48
CA PRO A 18 -1.76 -0.09 15.06
C PRO A 18 -0.61 0.38 14.19
N VAL A 19 -0.59 -0.05 12.92
CA VAL A 19 0.24 0.58 11.89
C VAL A 19 -0.34 1.94 11.54
N VAL A 20 0.52 2.95 11.43
CA VAL A 20 0.18 4.31 10.99
C VAL A 20 0.73 4.56 9.59
N VAL A 21 -0.14 4.99 8.69
CA VAL A 21 0.19 5.38 7.31
C VAL A 21 -0.10 6.86 7.14
N THR A 22 0.94 7.63 6.81
CA THR A 22 0.83 9.07 6.60
C THR A 22 1.13 9.41 5.15
N LEU A 23 0.15 10.01 4.46
CA LEU A 23 0.28 10.52 3.10
C LEU A 23 0.45 12.03 3.10
N THR A 24 1.47 12.52 2.40
CA THR A 24 1.70 13.96 2.22
C THR A 24 2.04 14.30 0.77
N ARG A 25 1.82 15.55 0.39
CA ARG A 25 2.29 16.06 -0.90
C ARG A 25 3.81 16.18 -0.89
N HIS A 26 4.48 15.69 -1.94
CA HIS A 26 5.91 15.91 -2.10
C HIS A 26 6.20 17.38 -2.46
N SER A 27 7.36 17.92 -2.06
CA SER A 27 7.74 19.31 -2.31
C SER A 27 7.88 19.65 -3.80
N SER A 28 8.14 18.65 -4.66
CA SER A 28 8.11 18.77 -6.14
C SER A 28 6.72 19.14 -6.67
N GLY A 29 5.66 18.91 -5.90
CA GLY A 29 4.27 19.13 -6.28
C GLY A 29 3.67 18.06 -7.20
N ASN A 30 4.49 17.10 -7.67
CA ASN A 30 4.12 16.08 -8.66
C ASN A 30 4.09 14.65 -8.11
N ASP A 31 4.51 14.46 -6.86
CA ASP A 31 4.67 13.13 -6.27
C ASP A 31 3.94 13.07 -4.91
N VAL A 32 3.67 11.85 -4.46
CA VAL A 32 3.07 11.60 -3.15
C VAL A 32 4.12 10.98 -2.24
N LYS A 33 4.30 11.55 -1.06
CA LYS A 33 5.11 10.95 0.00
C LYS A 33 4.24 10.05 0.85
N ILE A 34 4.79 8.89 1.19
CA ILE A 34 4.24 7.99 2.19
C ILE A 34 5.25 7.79 3.31
N HIS A 35 4.76 7.89 4.54
CA HIS A 35 5.48 7.54 5.75
C HIS A 35 4.74 6.42 6.48
N ILE A 36 5.48 5.43 6.96
CA ILE A 36 4.99 4.31 7.76
C ILE A 36 5.63 4.37 9.14
N ASP A 37 4.82 4.24 10.19
CA ASP A 37 5.27 3.90 11.54
C ASP A 37 4.50 2.64 11.97
N ALA A 38 5.22 1.55 12.21
CA ALA A 38 4.64 0.22 12.37
C ALA A 38 5.38 -0.60 13.43
N PRO A 39 4.69 -1.51 14.15
CA PRO A 39 5.37 -2.58 14.86
C PRO A 39 6.23 -3.40 13.89
N PHE A 40 7.37 -3.88 14.38
CA PHE A 40 8.22 -4.82 13.67
C PHE A 40 8.03 -6.22 14.23
N PHE A 41 7.41 -7.09 13.44
CA PHE A 41 7.08 -8.46 13.85
C PHE A 41 8.22 -9.45 13.53
N ASN A 42 9.08 -9.11 12.57
CA ASN A 42 10.14 -9.95 12.01
C ASN A 42 9.65 -11.36 11.63
N SER A 43 8.41 -11.45 11.14
CA SER A 43 7.76 -12.72 10.86
C SER A 43 6.97 -12.63 9.55
N PRO A 44 7.32 -13.41 8.51
CA PRO A 44 8.58 -14.15 8.40
C PRO A 44 9.79 -13.20 8.45
N PRO A 45 11.01 -13.73 8.72
CA PRO A 45 12.21 -12.91 8.75
C PRO A 45 12.51 -12.28 7.39
N ASN A 46 13.51 -11.39 7.39
CA ASN A 46 13.97 -10.65 6.20
C ASN A 46 13.90 -11.49 4.90
N PRO A 47 13.19 -11.00 3.86
CA PRO A 47 13.09 -11.69 2.57
C PRO A 47 14.41 -11.86 1.81
N GLY A 48 15.46 -11.15 2.21
CA GLY A 48 16.68 -10.98 1.43
C GLY A 48 16.50 -9.91 0.35
N GLY A 49 17.38 -9.92 -0.66
CA GLY A 49 17.43 -8.85 -1.66
C GLY A 49 18.02 -7.54 -1.13
N ALA A 50 18.23 -6.58 -2.04
CA ALA A 50 18.83 -5.30 -1.71
C ALA A 50 17.78 -4.29 -1.24
N ALA A 51 18.10 -3.54 -0.18
CA ALA A 51 17.27 -2.41 0.25
C ALA A 51 17.14 -1.36 -0.88
N GLY A 52 15.96 -0.75 -0.99
CA GLY A 52 15.62 0.20 -2.03
C GLY A 52 15.35 -0.44 -3.40
N GLN A 53 15.30 -1.77 -3.52
CA GLN A 53 15.00 -2.46 -4.77
C GLN A 53 13.63 -3.16 -4.74
N PRO A 54 12.99 -3.35 -5.90
CA PRO A 54 11.79 -4.16 -6.01
C PRO A 54 12.04 -5.61 -5.54
N PHE A 55 11.04 -6.22 -4.90
CA PHE A 55 11.09 -7.62 -4.47
C PHE A 55 9.80 -8.34 -4.85
N THR A 56 9.93 -9.41 -5.63
CA THR A 56 8.80 -10.21 -6.11
C THR A 56 8.11 -10.89 -4.92
N GLN A 57 6.77 -10.90 -4.92
CA GLN A 57 5.98 -11.58 -3.88
C GLN A 57 6.31 -11.10 -2.46
N LEU A 58 6.63 -9.81 -2.29
CA LEU A 58 6.86 -9.21 -0.97
C LEU A 58 5.67 -9.41 -0.03
N TYR A 59 4.45 -9.54 -0.57
CA TYR A 59 3.23 -9.93 0.15
C TYR A 59 3.28 -11.30 0.83
N ASN A 60 4.35 -12.10 0.66
CA ASN A 60 4.63 -13.32 1.44
C ASN A 60 5.46 -13.04 2.69
N TYR A 61 5.89 -11.80 2.91
CA TYR A 61 6.71 -11.37 4.05
C TYR A 61 5.98 -10.34 4.91
N GLU A 62 6.67 -9.77 5.91
CA GLU A 62 6.16 -8.61 6.62
C GLU A 62 6.15 -7.39 5.69
N VAL A 63 4.97 -6.82 5.48
CA VAL A 63 4.76 -5.72 4.54
C VAL A 63 3.58 -4.86 4.96
N VAL A 64 3.66 -3.56 4.67
CA VAL A 64 2.49 -2.67 4.63
C VAL A 64 2.16 -2.37 3.18
N GLU A 65 0.92 -2.68 2.77
CA GLU A 65 0.43 -2.50 1.41
C GLU A 65 -0.65 -1.45 1.35
N VAL A 66 -0.53 -0.55 0.38
CA VAL A 66 -1.38 0.63 0.26
C VAL A 66 -1.91 0.71 -1.15
N LEU A 67 -3.23 0.85 -1.30
CA LEU A 67 -3.90 0.72 -2.58
C LEU A 67 -4.71 1.98 -2.90
N PHE A 68 -4.49 2.52 -4.11
CA PHE A 68 -5.13 3.73 -4.63
C PHE A 68 -5.97 3.39 -5.85
N LEU A 69 -7.28 3.49 -5.73
CA LEU A 69 -8.27 3.01 -6.71
C LEU A 69 -9.03 4.17 -7.33
N ASN A 70 -9.26 4.10 -8.64
CA ASN A 70 -10.20 4.98 -9.34
C ASN A 70 -11.55 4.28 -9.61
N ASP A 71 -12.52 5.03 -10.10
CA ASP A 71 -13.87 4.51 -10.37
C ASP A 71 -13.95 3.58 -11.59
N LYS A 72 -12.88 3.47 -12.38
CA LYS A 72 -12.78 2.54 -13.52
C LYS A 72 -12.29 1.15 -13.13
N GLY A 73 -11.87 0.96 -11.88
CA GLY A 73 -11.27 -0.30 -11.42
C GLY A 73 -9.76 -0.37 -11.64
N ASP A 74 -9.11 0.72 -12.06
CA ASP A 74 -7.66 0.79 -12.15
C ASP A 74 -7.10 1.20 -10.78
N TYR A 75 -6.06 0.51 -10.32
CA TYR A 75 -5.44 0.84 -9.04
C TYR A 75 -3.93 0.63 -9.01
N LEU A 76 -3.29 1.45 -8.18
CA LEU A 76 -1.88 1.31 -7.82
C LEU A 76 -1.79 0.59 -6.47
N GLU A 77 -1.00 -0.46 -6.39
CA GLU A 77 -0.63 -1.18 -5.17
C GLU A 77 0.84 -0.86 -4.85
N VAL A 78 1.10 -0.45 -3.61
CA VAL A 78 2.43 -0.14 -3.09
C VAL A 78 2.66 -0.91 -1.80
N GLY A 79 3.46 -1.96 -1.86
CA GLY A 79 3.94 -2.73 -0.71
C GLY A 79 5.32 -2.27 -0.26
N LEU A 80 5.48 -2.04 1.05
CA LEU A 80 6.69 -1.54 1.69
C LEU A 80 7.10 -2.47 2.84
N GLY A 81 8.28 -3.08 2.75
CA GLY A 81 8.80 -4.03 3.73
C GLY A 81 9.79 -3.40 4.71
N PRO A 82 9.88 -3.88 5.97
CA PRO A 82 10.68 -3.27 7.03
C PRO A 82 12.19 -3.25 6.77
N HIS A 83 12.67 -4.06 5.82
CA HIS A 83 14.07 -4.13 5.42
C HIS A 83 14.40 -3.32 4.15
N GLY A 84 13.46 -2.49 3.66
CA GLY A 84 13.68 -1.56 2.56
C GLY A 84 13.34 -2.11 1.18
N GLN A 85 12.86 -3.34 1.06
CA GLN A 85 12.31 -3.87 -0.18
C GLN A 85 10.92 -3.30 -0.44
N HIS A 86 10.55 -3.14 -1.70
CA HIS A 86 9.20 -2.70 -2.09
C HIS A 86 8.60 -3.56 -3.20
N LEU A 87 7.28 -3.50 -3.34
CA LEU A 87 6.56 -4.07 -4.47
C LEU A 87 5.56 -3.04 -4.95
N VAL A 88 5.78 -2.51 -6.15
CA VAL A 88 4.84 -1.55 -6.76
C VAL A 88 4.23 -2.19 -7.99
N ARG A 89 2.89 -2.18 -8.06
CA ARG A 89 2.12 -2.82 -9.13
C ARG A 89 0.99 -1.91 -9.61
N MET A 90 0.77 -1.88 -10.91
CA MET A 90 -0.35 -1.22 -11.56
C MET A 90 -1.32 -2.30 -12.02
N LEU A 91 -2.60 -2.18 -11.67
CA LEU A 91 -3.61 -3.21 -11.88
C LEU A 91 -4.86 -2.65 -12.56
N ARG A 92 -5.47 -3.43 -13.46
CA ARG A 92 -6.75 -3.11 -14.15
C ARG A 92 -7.82 -4.13 -13.79
N GLY A 93 -8.76 -3.77 -12.93
CA GLY A 93 -9.69 -4.73 -12.33
C GLY A 93 -9.03 -5.64 -11.30
N GLU A 94 -9.81 -6.46 -10.60
CA GLU A 94 -9.34 -7.23 -9.46
C GLU A 94 -8.21 -8.21 -9.84
N LYS A 95 -7.07 -8.08 -9.15
CA LYS A 95 -5.90 -8.98 -9.22
C LYS A 95 -5.24 -9.10 -10.59
N ASN A 96 -5.54 -8.20 -11.52
CA ASN A 96 -4.98 -8.22 -12.87
C ASN A 96 -3.88 -7.17 -12.99
N ALA A 97 -2.66 -7.55 -12.62
CA ALA A 97 -1.50 -6.69 -12.75
C ALA A 97 -1.07 -6.54 -14.21
N VAL A 98 -0.99 -5.29 -14.65
CA VAL A 98 -0.56 -4.90 -16.00
C VAL A 98 0.88 -4.39 -16.01
N LYS A 99 1.42 -4.05 -14.83
CA LYS A 99 2.83 -3.72 -14.62
C LYS A 99 3.23 -4.00 -13.19
N GLU A 100 4.42 -4.53 -12.98
CA GLU A 100 4.92 -4.92 -11.65
C GLU A 100 6.39 -4.52 -11.50
N GLN A 101 6.88 -4.54 -10.26
CA GLN A 101 8.27 -4.24 -9.90
C GLN A 101 8.73 -2.85 -10.35
N LEU A 102 7.82 -1.86 -10.31
CA LEU A 102 8.22 -0.48 -10.59
C LEU A 102 9.17 0.01 -9.49
N ALA A 103 10.22 0.73 -9.90
CA ALA A 103 11.19 1.30 -8.98
C ALA A 103 10.54 2.39 -8.10
N LEU A 104 10.93 2.42 -6.82
CA LEU A 104 10.43 3.38 -5.85
C LEU A 104 11.60 3.94 -5.04
N SER A 105 11.63 5.25 -4.82
CA SER A 105 12.52 5.83 -3.81
C SER A 105 11.96 5.44 -2.44
N TYR A 106 12.61 4.48 -1.77
CA TYR A 106 12.14 3.93 -0.50
C TYR A 106 13.30 3.64 0.45
N THR A 107 13.15 4.02 1.71
CA THR A 107 14.06 3.69 2.80
C THR A 107 13.28 3.20 4.01
N ALA A 108 13.84 2.24 4.74
CA ALA A 108 13.27 1.75 5.99
C ALA A 108 14.33 1.65 7.09
N THR A 109 13.92 1.90 8.33
CA THR A 109 14.77 1.76 9.52
C THR A 109 14.02 1.00 10.61
N ILE A 110 14.63 -0.06 11.14
CA ILE A 110 14.15 -0.76 12.33
C ILE A 110 14.80 -0.11 13.56
N THR A 111 13.99 0.31 14.54
CA THR A 111 14.43 0.98 15.77
C THR A 111 14.02 0.13 16.97
N GLY A 112 14.94 -0.08 17.92
CA GLY A 112 14.64 -0.80 19.17
C GLY A 112 14.29 -2.28 19.00
N GLY A 113 14.34 -2.81 17.77
CA GLY A 113 14.01 -4.21 17.45
C GLY A 113 12.52 -4.54 17.45
N ASN A 114 11.63 -3.55 17.62
CA ASN A 114 10.18 -3.76 17.74
C ASN A 114 9.33 -2.73 16.96
N ILE A 115 9.96 -1.72 16.37
CA ILE A 115 9.30 -0.70 15.55
C ILE A 115 10.12 -0.55 14.27
N TRP A 116 9.44 -0.38 13.15
CA TRP A 116 10.09 0.06 11.92
C TRP A 116 9.38 1.29 11.35
N ARG A 117 10.17 2.11 10.66
CA ARG A 117 9.69 3.27 9.93
C ARG A 117 10.10 3.17 8.48
N GLY A 118 9.21 3.59 7.59
CA GLY A 118 9.45 3.59 6.16
C GLY A 118 9.09 4.93 5.54
N ASP A 119 9.91 5.42 4.63
CA ASP A 119 9.66 6.66 3.88
C ASP A 119 9.80 6.37 2.40
N ALA A 120 8.75 6.63 1.62
CA ALA A 120 8.77 6.46 0.17
C ALA A 120 8.22 7.68 -0.57
N VAL A 121 8.72 7.89 -1.79
CA VAL A 121 8.20 8.87 -2.75
C VAL A 121 7.63 8.14 -3.95
N ILE A 122 6.31 8.21 -4.11
CA ILE A 122 5.57 7.58 -5.21
C ILE A 122 5.44 8.59 -6.35
N PRO A 123 6.02 8.32 -7.53
CA PRO A 123 5.88 9.19 -8.70
C PRO A 123 4.42 9.41 -9.06
N GLY A 124 4.04 10.66 -9.35
CA GLY A 124 2.67 11.00 -9.76
C GLY A 124 2.17 10.18 -10.95
N GLU A 125 3.07 9.84 -11.88
CA GLU A 125 2.74 9.00 -13.05
C GLU A 125 2.38 7.55 -12.69
N TYR A 126 2.58 7.08 -11.46
CA TYR A 126 2.21 5.70 -11.10
C TYR A 126 0.73 5.60 -10.73
N PHE A 127 0.09 6.69 -10.34
CA PHE A 127 -1.32 6.69 -9.98
C PHE A 127 -2.21 6.61 -11.24
N PRO A 128 -3.31 5.84 -11.20
CA PRO A 128 -4.31 5.91 -12.25
C PRO A 128 -4.96 7.30 -12.25
N GLU A 129 -5.60 7.67 -13.35
CA GLU A 129 -6.35 8.92 -13.37
C GLU A 129 -7.49 8.91 -12.33
N LYS A 130 -7.79 10.07 -11.74
CA LYS A 130 -8.94 10.26 -10.84
C LYS A 130 -9.02 9.21 -9.74
N VAL A 131 -7.97 9.07 -8.94
CA VAL A 131 -8.03 8.24 -7.73
C VAL A 131 -9.12 8.79 -6.80
N THR A 132 -10.07 7.94 -6.43
CA THR A 132 -11.22 8.29 -5.58
C THR A 132 -11.29 7.48 -4.30
N LYS A 133 -10.63 6.30 -4.27
CA LYS A 133 -10.76 5.32 -3.20
C LYS A 133 -9.40 4.81 -2.71
N PHE A 134 -9.40 4.32 -1.48
CA PHE A 134 -8.19 3.92 -0.77
C PHE A 134 -8.46 2.77 0.19
N ASN A 135 -7.45 1.91 0.38
CA ASN A 135 -7.33 1.02 1.51
C ASN A 135 -5.85 0.79 1.85
N ALA A 136 -5.58 0.31 3.05
CA ALA A 136 -4.25 -0.04 3.49
C ALA A 136 -4.30 -1.31 4.36
N HIS A 137 -3.23 -2.09 4.30
CA HIS A 137 -3.14 -3.40 4.93
C HIS A 137 -1.76 -3.59 5.55
N ALA A 138 -1.71 -4.26 6.70
CA ALA A 138 -0.48 -4.80 7.25
C ALA A 138 -0.57 -6.32 7.16
N ILE A 139 0.50 -6.94 6.69
CA ILE A 139 0.58 -8.39 6.50
C ILE A 139 1.86 -8.86 7.14
N TYR A 140 1.76 -9.86 8.01
CA TYR A 140 2.89 -10.47 8.71
C TYR A 140 2.51 -11.88 9.17
N GLY A 141 3.40 -12.57 9.87
CA GLY A 141 3.24 -13.99 10.20
C GLY A 141 3.52 -14.91 9.02
N SER A 142 3.70 -16.21 9.27
CA SER A 142 3.99 -17.20 8.23
C SER A 142 3.05 -18.40 8.35
N ALA A 143 2.79 -19.05 7.21
CA ALA A 143 1.94 -20.24 7.11
C ALA A 143 0.60 -20.08 7.87
N SER A 144 0.30 -20.95 8.83
CA SER A 144 -0.94 -20.93 9.62
C SER A 144 -1.07 -19.73 10.56
N SER A 145 0.02 -19.01 10.82
CA SER A 145 0.04 -17.82 11.67
C SER A 145 0.04 -16.52 10.85
N ARG A 146 -0.30 -16.59 9.56
CA ARG A 146 -0.41 -15.42 8.70
C ARG A 146 -1.52 -14.50 9.20
N VAL A 147 -1.19 -13.23 9.39
CA VAL A 147 -2.10 -12.18 9.82
C VAL A 147 -2.28 -11.18 8.70
N TYR A 148 -3.52 -10.76 8.53
CA TYR A 148 -3.90 -9.66 7.64
C TYR A 148 -4.69 -8.65 8.45
N GLU A 149 -4.26 -7.40 8.36
CA GLU A 149 -4.94 -6.25 8.95
C GLU A 149 -5.44 -5.34 7.85
N SER A 150 -6.42 -4.51 8.17
CA SER A 150 -6.97 -3.57 7.20
C SER A 150 -7.44 -2.29 7.86
N LEU A 151 -7.15 -1.17 7.20
CA LEU A 151 -7.72 0.14 7.50
C LEU A 151 -9.25 0.11 7.32
N TYR A 152 -9.71 -0.48 6.21
CA TYR A 152 -11.13 -0.69 5.93
C TYR A 152 -11.40 -2.18 5.73
N PRO A 153 -11.68 -2.91 6.83
CA PRO A 153 -11.87 -4.35 6.79
C PRO A 153 -13.20 -4.73 6.12
N VAL A 154 -13.28 -6.00 5.71
CA VAL A 154 -14.56 -6.57 5.31
C VAL A 154 -15.43 -6.83 6.55
N PRO A 155 -16.76 -6.75 6.42
CA PRO A 155 -17.68 -7.17 7.48
C PRO A 155 -17.42 -8.61 7.92
N ARG A 156 -17.47 -8.81 9.24
CA ARG A 156 -17.26 -10.12 9.86
C ARG A 156 -18.24 -11.15 9.32
N GLY A 157 -17.73 -12.33 8.96
CA GLY A 157 -18.53 -13.46 8.48
C GLY A 157 -18.99 -13.35 7.03
N GLN A 158 -18.69 -12.25 6.33
CA GLN A 158 -19.04 -12.11 4.90
C GLN A 158 -18.15 -12.99 4.01
N TYR A 159 -16.93 -13.27 4.42
CA TYR A 159 -15.97 -14.05 3.64
C TYR A 159 -15.18 -15.02 4.53
N GLN A 160 -14.68 -16.10 3.92
CA GLN A 160 -13.89 -17.12 4.61
C GLN A 160 -12.42 -16.73 4.76
N ASP A 161 -11.87 -16.05 3.75
CA ASP A 161 -10.44 -15.71 3.68
C ASP A 161 -10.20 -14.21 3.51
N ALA A 162 -8.99 -13.78 3.90
CA ALA A 162 -8.50 -12.43 3.64
C ALA A 162 -8.26 -12.23 2.14
N ASP A 163 -8.67 -11.08 1.63
CA ASP A 163 -8.37 -10.66 0.26
C ASP A 163 -8.35 -9.13 0.21
N ILE A 164 -7.13 -8.58 0.08
CA ILE A 164 -6.90 -7.13 0.05
C ILE A 164 -7.39 -6.48 -1.26
N HIS A 165 -7.71 -7.30 -2.28
CA HIS A 165 -8.17 -6.82 -3.58
C HIS A 165 -9.69 -6.76 -3.69
N ARG A 166 -10.44 -6.86 -2.58
CA ARG A 166 -11.88 -6.62 -2.57
C ARG A 166 -12.19 -5.14 -2.65
N LEU A 167 -12.15 -4.61 -3.87
CA LEU A 167 -12.25 -3.18 -4.19
C LEU A 167 -13.53 -2.52 -3.65
N ALA A 168 -14.61 -3.31 -3.49
CA ALA A 168 -15.87 -2.85 -2.93
C ALA A 168 -15.77 -2.30 -1.49
N HIS A 169 -14.74 -2.69 -0.73
CA HIS A 169 -14.54 -2.24 0.65
C HIS A 169 -13.62 -1.03 0.79
N PHE A 170 -13.04 -0.55 -0.31
CA PHE A 170 -12.22 0.65 -0.29
C PHE A 170 -13.10 1.87 -0.03
N ARG A 171 -12.60 2.83 0.72
CA ARG A 171 -13.36 4.04 1.07
C ARG A 171 -12.80 5.27 0.38
N SER A 172 -13.61 6.32 0.35
CA SER A 172 -13.27 7.59 -0.31
C SER A 172 -11.96 8.17 0.19
N LEU A 173 -11.18 8.71 -0.74
CA LEU A 173 -9.95 9.45 -0.49
C LEU A 173 -10.01 10.79 -1.22
N GLU A 174 -9.78 11.87 -0.49
CA GLU A 174 -9.63 13.23 -1.02
C GLU A 174 -8.25 13.40 -1.69
N PHE A 175 -7.99 12.63 -2.75
CA PHE A 175 -6.66 12.50 -3.35
C PHE A 175 -6.14 13.81 -3.95
N GLN A 176 -7.02 14.74 -4.33
CA GLN A 176 -6.65 16.07 -4.84
C GLN A 176 -5.85 16.88 -3.81
N ARG A 177 -5.97 16.57 -2.51
CA ARG A 177 -5.15 17.20 -1.46
C ARG A 177 -3.67 16.81 -1.54
N LEU A 178 -3.38 15.65 -2.14
CA LEU A 178 -2.03 15.11 -2.32
C LEU A 178 -1.49 15.43 -3.72
N LEU A 179 -2.32 15.25 -4.75
CA LEU A 179 -1.93 15.42 -6.14
C LEU A 179 -3.09 16.05 -6.95
N PRO A 180 -3.29 17.38 -6.89
CA PRO A 180 -4.42 18.07 -7.51
C PRO A 180 -4.60 17.75 -9.01
N GLN A 181 -3.49 17.71 -9.74
CA GLN A 181 -3.47 17.47 -11.18
C GLN A 181 -4.02 16.09 -11.59
N ASN A 182 -4.05 15.10 -10.68
CA ASN A 182 -4.61 13.78 -10.96
C ASN A 182 -6.11 13.82 -11.34
N HIS A 183 -6.81 14.89 -10.96
CA HIS A 183 -8.23 15.10 -11.21
C HIS A 183 -8.52 16.16 -12.28
N GLU A 184 -7.49 16.80 -12.84
CA GLU A 184 -7.66 17.81 -13.89
C GLU A 184 -8.21 17.19 -15.18
N SER A 185 -9.07 17.94 -15.87
CA SER A 185 -9.62 17.53 -17.16
C SER A 185 -8.49 17.41 -18.19
N GLY A 186 -8.16 16.17 -18.57
CA GLY A 186 -7.09 15.88 -19.53
C GLY A 186 -5.80 15.36 -18.89
N TYR A 187 -5.72 15.23 -17.56
CA TYR A 187 -4.63 14.48 -16.93
C TYR A 187 -4.60 13.06 -17.49
N LYS A 188 -3.43 12.66 -17.96
CA LYS A 188 -3.17 11.27 -18.30
C LYS A 188 -1.82 10.89 -17.74
N SER A 189 -1.79 9.83 -16.94
CA SER A 189 -0.52 9.25 -16.56
C SER A 189 0.19 8.69 -17.80
N SER A 190 1.43 9.12 -18.00
CA SER A 190 2.36 8.55 -18.99
C SER A 190 2.51 7.04 -18.85
N LYS A 191 2.62 6.51 -17.62
CA LYS A 191 2.76 5.07 -17.39
C LYS A 191 1.49 4.32 -17.74
N TRP A 192 0.32 4.80 -17.34
CA TRP A 192 -0.96 4.13 -17.63
C TRP A 192 -1.31 4.16 -19.11
N ASN A 193 -0.97 5.23 -19.84
CA ASN A 193 -1.18 5.32 -21.28
C ASN A 193 -0.31 4.35 -22.09
N SER A 194 0.86 3.98 -21.56
CA SER A 194 1.78 3.06 -22.23
C SER A 194 1.34 1.59 -22.16
N ILE A 195 0.29 1.30 -21.38
CA ILE A 195 -0.25 -0.05 -21.18
C ILE A 195 -1.31 -0.27 -22.26
N GLN A 196 -0.90 -0.99 -23.33
CA GLN A 196 -1.78 -1.43 -24.41
C GLN A 196 -2.92 -2.31 -23.89
#